data_AF-A0AAV0R6Y4-F1
#
_entry.id   AF-A0AAV0R6Y4-F1
#
_cell.length_a   1.000
_cell.length_b   1.000
_cell.length_c   1.000
_cell.angle_alpha   90.00
_cell.angle_beta   90.00
_cell.angle_gamma   90.00
#
_symmetry.space_group_name_H-M   'P 1'
#
loop_
_entity.id
_entity.type
_entity.pdbx_description
1 polymer ?
#
loop_
_entity_poly.entity_id
_entity_poly.type
_entity_poly.pdbx_seq_one_letter_code
_entity_poly.pdbx_strand_id
1 'polypeptide(L)'
;MRKRMDQLLHDFDGSSAMNQDVFVQQKEMNEFMYESAEKISFFFEEKAFDEEGNLKQPKEVSMSKVGHALHELDPVFKDYSRSEKFSSVLQSLGYKRPVIIQSVYIFKQSGFGNDVAPHQDNSTLYTEPKTTCTGLWLALEDATTANGCMWAIPGSHRNGLVRRLIRGEQGLHFDQSSPSYEQSDFVAIEAKAGSLVLIHGDLVHRR
;
A
#
# COMPACT_ATOMS: atom_id res chain seq x y z
N MET A 1 -10.53 -6.27 12.44
CA MET A 1 -9.81 -6.20 11.15
C MET A 1 -9.12 -7.52 10.83
N ARG A 2 -8.10 -7.99 11.57
CA ARG A 2 -7.41 -9.28 11.30
C ARG A 2 -8.36 -10.48 11.09
N LYS A 3 -9.20 -10.79 12.08
CA LYS A 3 -10.23 -11.84 11.97
C LYS A 3 -11.14 -11.71 10.74
N ARG A 4 -11.44 -10.48 10.30
CA ARG A 4 -12.26 -10.25 9.10
C ARG A 4 -11.46 -10.51 7.83
N MET A 5 -10.18 -10.14 7.82
CA MET A 5 -9.29 -10.48 6.72
C MET A 5 -9.11 -11.99 6.58
N ASP A 6 -8.97 -12.72 7.69
CA ASP A 6 -8.90 -14.20 7.65
C ASP A 6 -10.13 -14.82 6.97
N GLN A 7 -11.33 -14.29 7.26
CA GLN A 7 -12.57 -14.71 6.59
C GLN A 7 -12.56 -14.36 5.10
N LEU A 8 -12.14 -13.14 4.73
CA LEU A 8 -12.06 -12.72 3.33
C LEU A 8 -11.10 -13.62 2.53
N LEU A 9 -9.97 -14.01 3.12
CA LEU A 9 -9.01 -14.94 2.50
C LEU A 9 -9.59 -16.35 2.37
N HIS A 10 -10.32 -16.82 3.37
CA HIS A 10 -10.98 -18.12 3.33
C HIS A 10 -12.01 -18.17 2.18
N ASP A 11 -12.86 -17.15 2.08
CA ASP A 11 -13.93 -17.03 1.10
C ASP A 11 -13.41 -16.75 -0.34
N PHE A 12 -12.19 -16.25 -0.47
CA PHE A 12 -11.58 -15.96 -1.77
C PHE A 12 -11.24 -17.25 -2.54
N ASP A 13 -11.84 -17.44 -3.71
CA ASP A 13 -11.72 -18.68 -4.50
C ASP A 13 -10.46 -18.77 -5.39
N GLY A 14 -9.62 -17.72 -5.42
CA GLY A 14 -8.41 -17.67 -6.25
C GLY A 14 -8.63 -17.17 -7.68
N SER A 15 -9.87 -16.94 -8.11
CA SER A 15 -10.21 -16.69 -9.53
C SER A 15 -9.92 -15.27 -10.04
N SER A 16 -9.64 -14.31 -9.14
CA SER A 16 -9.49 -12.89 -9.45
C SER A 16 -8.30 -12.23 -8.73
N ALA A 17 -7.20 -12.98 -8.59
CA ALA A 17 -5.96 -12.43 -8.05
C ALA A 17 -4.92 -12.20 -9.14
N MET A 18 -4.13 -11.17 -8.92
CA MET A 18 -3.03 -10.80 -9.80
C MET A 18 -1.68 -11.17 -9.16
N ASN A 19 -0.78 -11.73 -9.96
CA ASN A 19 0.62 -11.90 -9.61
C ASN A 19 1.29 -10.53 -9.68
N GLN A 20 1.97 -10.12 -8.61
CA GLN A 20 2.73 -8.88 -8.63
C GLN A 20 3.97 -9.04 -9.51
N ASP A 21 3.84 -8.75 -10.81
CA ASP A 21 4.98 -8.38 -11.64
C ASP A 21 5.04 -6.86 -11.80
N VAL A 22 6.28 -6.36 -11.69
CA VAL A 22 6.83 -5.05 -12.05
C VAL A 22 5.83 -4.07 -12.68
N PHE A 23 5.69 -2.88 -12.08
CA PHE A 23 4.86 -1.72 -12.48
C PHE A 23 5.00 -1.21 -13.95
N VAL A 24 5.67 -1.92 -14.84
CA VAL A 24 5.94 -1.49 -16.20
C VAL A 24 5.91 -2.74 -17.10
N GLN A 25 4.97 -2.77 -18.07
CA GLN A 25 5.00 -3.54 -19.34
C GLN A 25 3.88 -4.57 -19.66
N GLN A 26 2.65 -4.43 -19.16
CA GLN A 26 1.50 -5.09 -19.82
C GLN A 26 0.20 -4.28 -19.71
N LYS A 27 -0.54 -4.16 -20.82
CA LYS A 27 -1.81 -3.44 -20.91
C LYS A 27 -2.86 -4.00 -19.94
N GLU A 28 -2.87 -5.32 -19.77
CA GLU A 28 -3.78 -6.05 -18.88
C GLU A 28 -3.54 -5.74 -17.40
N MET A 29 -2.27 -5.55 -16.99
CA MET A 29 -1.93 -5.09 -15.63
C MET A 29 -2.50 -3.70 -15.33
N ASN A 30 -2.46 -2.79 -16.31
CA ASN A 30 -3.02 -1.45 -16.13
C ASN A 30 -4.54 -1.53 -15.91
N GLU A 31 -5.25 -2.34 -16.69
CA GLU A 31 -6.71 -2.52 -16.57
C GLU A 31 -7.10 -3.12 -15.21
N PHE A 32 -6.43 -4.19 -14.77
CA PHE A 32 -6.67 -4.78 -13.45
C PHE A 32 -6.44 -3.77 -12.31
N MET A 33 -5.36 -2.99 -12.37
CA MET A 33 -5.08 -1.97 -11.36
C MET A 33 -6.18 -0.92 -11.29
N TYR A 34 -6.74 -0.50 -12.42
CA TYR A 34 -7.88 0.43 -12.42
C TYR A 34 -9.15 -0.21 -11.85
N GLU A 35 -9.47 -1.43 -12.25
CA GLU A 35 -10.64 -2.13 -11.71
C GLU A 35 -10.53 -2.37 -10.20
N SER A 36 -9.31 -2.63 -9.71
CA SER A 36 -9.06 -2.85 -8.28
C SER A 36 -9.35 -1.61 -7.42
N ALA A 37 -9.38 -0.41 -8.02
CA ALA A 37 -9.70 0.84 -7.31
C ALA A 37 -11.11 0.82 -6.72
N GLU A 38 -12.04 0.09 -7.35
CA GLU A 38 -13.45 0.01 -6.97
C GLU A 38 -13.84 -1.37 -6.42
N LYS A 39 -12.86 -2.26 -6.18
CA LYS A 39 -13.09 -3.65 -5.75
C LYS A 39 -12.25 -4.02 -4.51
N ILE A 40 -12.61 -5.15 -3.90
CA ILE A 40 -11.73 -5.89 -2.99
C ILE A 40 -11.01 -6.94 -3.83
N SER A 41 -9.81 -6.60 -4.28
CA SER A 41 -8.90 -7.41 -5.08
C SER A 41 -7.77 -7.98 -4.23
N PHE A 42 -7.35 -9.19 -4.57
CA PHE A 42 -6.31 -9.94 -3.88
C PHE A 42 -5.05 -9.97 -4.74
N PHE A 43 -3.89 -9.80 -4.11
CA PHE A 43 -2.61 -9.72 -4.79
C PHE A 43 -1.65 -10.71 -4.13
N PHE A 44 -1.19 -11.69 -4.90
CA PHE A 44 -0.22 -12.67 -4.44
C PHE A 44 1.19 -12.07 -4.40
N GLU A 45 2.03 -12.61 -3.52
CA GLU A 45 3.48 -12.40 -3.58
C GLU A 45 4.02 -12.96 -4.90
N GLU A 46 4.98 -12.27 -5.50
CA GLU A 46 5.63 -12.69 -6.75
C GLU A 46 6.21 -14.11 -6.62
N LYS A 47 6.85 -14.37 -5.48
CA LYS A 47 7.53 -15.64 -5.19
C LYS A 47 6.60 -16.75 -4.71
N ALA A 48 5.29 -16.51 -4.64
CA ALA A 48 4.33 -17.51 -4.17
C ALA A 48 4.15 -18.70 -5.14
N PHE A 49 4.48 -18.52 -6.42
CA PHE A 49 4.27 -19.53 -7.46
C PHE A 49 5.56 -20.25 -7.84
N ASP A 50 5.45 -21.52 -8.24
CA ASP A 50 6.51 -22.30 -8.87
C ASP A 50 6.60 -22.03 -10.38
N GLU A 51 7.55 -22.70 -11.06
CA GLU A 51 7.80 -22.51 -12.50
C GLU A 51 6.61 -23.00 -13.34
N GLU A 52 5.79 -23.88 -12.78
CA GLU A 52 4.56 -24.41 -13.36
C GLU A 52 3.31 -23.56 -13.08
N GLY A 53 3.44 -22.48 -12.29
CA GLY A 53 2.35 -21.56 -11.95
C GLY A 53 1.43 -22.04 -10.83
N ASN A 54 1.84 -23.04 -10.04
CA ASN A 54 1.11 -23.49 -8.86
C ASN A 54 1.61 -22.78 -7.60
N LEU A 55 0.72 -22.64 -6.61
CA LEU A 55 1.11 -22.09 -5.31
C LEU A 55 2.04 -23.04 -4.57
N LYS A 56 3.19 -22.54 -4.12
CA LYS A 56 4.17 -23.27 -3.30
C LYS A 56 3.68 -23.58 -1.89
N GLN A 57 2.63 -22.87 -1.44
CA GLN A 57 2.08 -22.93 -0.09
C GLN A 57 0.61 -22.44 -0.06
N PRO A 58 -0.12 -22.57 1.06
CA PRO A 58 -1.53 -22.17 1.11
C PRO A 58 -1.75 -20.70 0.71
N LYS A 59 -2.91 -20.41 0.10
CA LYS A 59 -3.25 -19.08 -0.44
C LYS A 59 -3.20 -17.99 0.63
N GLU A 60 -3.59 -18.33 1.86
CA GLU A 60 -3.70 -17.42 3.00
C GLU A 60 -2.34 -16.85 3.40
N VAL A 61 -1.27 -17.61 3.16
CA VAL A 61 0.12 -17.23 3.44
C VAL A 61 0.88 -16.85 2.17
N SER A 62 0.18 -16.69 1.04
CA SER A 62 0.77 -16.34 -0.25
C SER A 62 0.41 -14.92 -0.69
N MET A 63 -0.37 -14.20 0.11
CA MET A 63 -0.82 -12.84 -0.20
C MET A 63 0.24 -11.81 0.16
N SER A 64 0.43 -10.84 -0.73
CA SER A 64 1.17 -9.59 -0.50
C SER A 64 0.23 -8.51 0.06
N LYS A 65 -0.94 -8.35 -0.57
CA LYS A 65 -1.91 -7.33 -0.17
C LYS A 65 -3.34 -7.65 -0.61
N VAL A 66 -4.29 -6.99 0.04
CA VAL A 66 -5.70 -6.92 -0.37
C VAL A 66 -6.12 -5.45 -0.41
N GLY A 67 -6.71 -5.00 -1.52
CA GLY A 67 -7.08 -3.61 -1.77
C GLY A 67 -7.96 -3.48 -3.01
N HIS A 68 -8.39 -2.31 -3.45
CA HIS A 68 -8.08 -1.00 -2.90
C HIS A 68 -9.30 -0.33 -2.23
N ALA A 69 -10.47 -0.98 -2.25
CA ALA A 69 -11.73 -0.43 -1.75
C ALA A 69 -12.26 -1.07 -0.45
N LEU A 70 -11.41 -1.71 0.37
CA LEU A 70 -11.82 -2.28 1.67
C LEU A 70 -12.58 -1.27 2.55
N HIS A 71 -12.11 -0.03 2.63
CA HIS A 71 -12.74 1.07 3.38
C HIS A 71 -14.15 1.44 2.92
N GLU A 72 -14.55 1.04 1.71
CA GLU A 72 -15.86 1.36 1.15
C GLU A 72 -16.79 0.14 1.11
N LEU A 73 -16.24 -1.04 0.81
CA LEU A 73 -17.00 -2.24 0.50
C LEU A 73 -17.08 -3.25 1.67
N ASP A 74 -16.10 -3.29 2.57
CA ASP A 74 -16.18 -4.19 3.73
C ASP A 74 -16.65 -3.43 4.99
N PRO A 75 -17.73 -3.88 5.66
CA PRO A 75 -18.28 -3.19 6.83
C PRO A 75 -17.27 -2.94 7.95
N VAL A 76 -16.38 -3.89 8.26
CA VAL A 76 -15.43 -3.76 9.36
C VAL A 76 -14.37 -2.69 9.06
N PHE A 77 -13.88 -2.66 7.82
CA PHE A 77 -12.89 -1.66 7.38
C PHE A 77 -13.54 -0.29 7.19
N LYS A 78 -14.78 -0.24 6.70
CA LYS A 78 -15.57 0.98 6.55
C LYS A 78 -15.87 1.64 7.88
N ASP A 79 -16.36 0.89 8.85
CA ASP A 79 -16.69 1.40 10.19
C ASP A 79 -15.44 1.97 10.89
N TYR A 80 -14.30 1.26 10.78
CA TYR A 80 -13.05 1.74 11.34
C TYR A 80 -12.57 3.05 10.66
N SER A 81 -12.53 3.06 9.33
CA SER A 81 -12.00 4.19 8.55
C SER A 81 -12.89 5.43 8.63
N ARG A 82 -14.17 5.26 8.95
CA ARG A 82 -15.14 6.35 9.16
C ARG A 82 -15.38 6.69 10.63
N SER A 83 -14.64 6.06 11.55
CA SER A 83 -14.79 6.32 12.98
C SER A 83 -14.40 7.77 13.35
N GLU A 84 -14.97 8.29 14.43
CA GLU A 84 -14.60 9.61 14.98
C GLU A 84 -13.11 9.69 15.33
N LYS A 85 -12.54 8.60 15.86
CA LYS A 85 -11.12 8.53 16.17
C LYS A 85 -10.25 8.71 14.93
N PHE A 86 -10.60 8.05 13.83
CA PHE A 86 -9.83 8.15 12.59
C PHE A 86 -10.01 9.51 11.92
N SER A 87 -11.25 10.02 11.84
CA SER A 87 -11.53 11.30 11.21
C SER A 87 -10.99 12.51 12.00
N SER A 88 -11.01 12.46 13.34
CA SER A 88 -10.48 13.53 14.19
C SER A 88 -8.96 13.76 14.02
N VAL A 89 -8.20 12.72 13.68
CA VAL A 89 -6.77 12.84 13.34
C VAL A 89 -6.56 13.71 12.11
N LEU A 90 -7.35 13.51 11.04
CA LEU A 90 -7.24 14.34 9.84
C LEU A 90 -7.73 15.77 10.10
N GLN A 91 -8.78 15.94 10.90
CA GLN A 91 -9.27 17.27 11.28
C GLN A 91 -8.23 18.06 12.09
N SER A 92 -7.49 17.40 12.99
CA SER A 92 -6.42 18.05 13.77
C SER A 92 -5.23 18.47 12.91
N LEU A 93 -4.99 17.78 11.80
CA LEU A 93 -4.06 18.20 10.75
C LEU A 93 -4.59 19.32 9.85
N GLY A 94 -5.82 19.79 10.09
CA GLY A 94 -6.44 20.91 9.37
C GLY A 94 -7.27 20.53 8.14
N TYR A 95 -7.46 19.23 7.86
CA TYR A 95 -8.33 18.80 6.76
C TYR A 95 -9.78 19.22 7.01
N LYS A 96 -10.40 19.87 6.03
CA LYS A 96 -11.79 20.35 6.12
C LYS A 96 -12.82 19.30 5.70
N ARG A 97 -12.50 18.54 4.65
CA ARG A 97 -13.37 17.51 4.09
C ARG A 97 -12.52 16.34 3.58
N PRO A 98 -11.86 15.60 4.49
CA PRO A 98 -11.02 14.47 4.09
C PRO A 98 -11.86 13.41 3.37
N VAL A 99 -11.29 12.82 2.33
CA VAL A 99 -11.87 11.71 1.59
C VAL A 99 -10.88 10.56 1.59
N ILE A 100 -11.38 9.34 1.74
CA ILE A 100 -10.56 8.13 1.62
C ILE A 100 -10.61 7.74 0.15
N ILE A 101 -9.44 7.72 -0.50
CA ILE A 101 -9.33 7.37 -1.92
C ILE A 101 -8.85 5.93 -2.13
N GLN A 102 -8.26 5.33 -1.10
CA GLN A 102 -7.67 4.01 -1.15
C GLN A 102 -7.49 3.42 0.25
N SER A 103 -7.63 2.11 0.37
CA SER A 103 -7.25 1.34 1.55
C SER A 103 -6.62 0.01 1.16
N VAL A 104 -5.52 -0.34 1.80
CA VAL A 104 -4.78 -1.58 1.52
C VAL A 104 -4.49 -2.30 2.82
N TYR A 105 -4.78 -3.59 2.87
CA TYR A 105 -4.27 -4.51 3.87
C TYR A 105 -2.98 -5.12 3.35
N ILE A 106 -1.87 -4.94 4.05
CA ILE A 106 -0.55 -5.40 3.62
C ILE A 106 -0.14 -6.56 4.52
N PHE A 107 0.25 -7.67 3.91
CA PHE A 107 0.85 -8.81 4.57
C PHE A 107 2.37 -8.70 4.45
N LYS A 108 3.09 -9.28 5.42
CA LYS A 108 4.52 -9.57 5.30
C LYS A 108 4.70 -11.04 5.65
N GLN A 109 4.68 -11.86 4.62
CA GLN A 109 4.85 -13.30 4.79
C GLN A 109 6.28 -13.61 5.21
N SER A 110 6.44 -14.55 6.15
CA SER A 110 7.77 -14.94 6.63
C SER A 110 8.60 -15.55 5.50
N GLY A 111 9.83 -15.06 5.32
CA GLY A 111 10.84 -15.66 4.44
C GLY A 111 10.84 -15.17 2.97
N PHE A 112 9.73 -14.67 2.43
CA PHE A 112 9.66 -14.27 1.02
C PHE A 112 8.75 -13.07 0.71
N GLY A 113 8.26 -12.35 1.73
CA GLY A 113 7.44 -11.16 1.50
C GLY A 113 8.18 -10.08 0.70
N ASN A 114 7.51 -9.48 -0.29
CA ASN A 114 8.11 -8.51 -1.19
C ASN A 114 8.54 -7.22 -0.47
N ASP A 115 9.75 -6.73 -0.77
CA ASP A 115 10.22 -5.42 -0.35
C ASP A 115 9.51 -4.32 -1.16
N VAL A 116 9.06 -3.28 -0.47
CA VAL A 116 8.52 -2.07 -1.07
C VAL A 116 9.68 -1.11 -1.30
N ALA A 117 10.01 -0.87 -2.57
CA ALA A 117 11.06 0.06 -2.96
C ALA A 117 10.81 1.49 -2.40
N PRO A 118 11.87 2.30 -2.18
CA PRO A 118 11.73 3.70 -1.80
C PRO A 118 10.80 4.48 -2.74
N HIS A 119 9.78 5.14 -2.18
CA HIS A 119 8.80 5.91 -2.94
C HIS A 119 8.19 7.05 -2.11
N GLN A 120 7.40 7.88 -2.78
CA GLN A 120 6.52 8.91 -2.21
C GLN A 120 5.08 8.58 -2.62
N ASP A 121 4.12 8.61 -1.70
CA ASP A 121 2.71 8.29 -2.02
C ASP A 121 2.13 9.24 -3.08
N ASN A 122 2.53 10.52 -3.03
CA ASN A 122 2.13 11.53 -4.02
C ASN A 122 2.64 11.20 -5.44
N SER A 123 3.60 10.28 -5.60
CA SER A 123 4.02 9.82 -6.93
C SER A 123 2.88 9.08 -7.65
N THR A 124 1.98 8.42 -6.93
CA THR A 124 0.83 7.70 -7.51
C THR A 124 -0.52 8.32 -7.15
N LEU A 125 -0.59 9.07 -6.05
CA LEU A 125 -1.81 9.70 -5.51
C LEU A 125 -1.74 11.23 -5.60
N TYR A 126 -1.34 11.74 -6.77
CA TYR A 126 -1.10 13.16 -7.01
C TYR A 126 -2.39 14.00 -7.02
N THR A 127 -2.37 15.19 -6.42
CA THR A 127 -3.48 16.15 -6.43
C THR A 127 -3.01 17.58 -6.72
N GLU A 128 -3.91 18.42 -7.25
CA GLU A 128 -3.68 19.83 -7.60
C GLU A 128 -4.69 20.74 -6.90
N PRO A 129 -4.37 22.02 -6.62
CA PRO A 129 -3.12 22.73 -6.94
C PRO A 129 -1.96 22.46 -5.98
N LYS A 130 -2.23 21.76 -4.86
CA LYS A 130 -1.21 21.26 -3.93
C LYS A 130 -1.49 19.80 -3.65
N THR A 131 -0.43 19.01 -3.47
CA THR A 131 -0.57 17.62 -3.06
C THR A 131 -1.13 17.56 -1.63
N THR A 132 -2.09 16.66 -1.42
CA THR A 132 -2.84 16.53 -0.16
C THR A 132 -2.88 15.10 0.36
N CYS A 133 -2.07 14.18 -0.17
CA CYS A 133 -2.07 12.82 0.33
C CYS A 133 -1.50 12.77 1.76
N THR A 134 -2.17 12.05 2.64
CA THR A 134 -1.65 11.67 3.95
C THR A 134 -1.98 10.20 4.18
N GLY A 135 -0.93 9.38 4.26
CA GLY A 135 -1.04 7.95 4.55
C GLY A 135 -1.28 7.74 6.04
N LEU A 136 -2.24 6.88 6.37
CA LEU A 136 -2.53 6.45 7.74
C LEU A 136 -2.23 4.96 7.83
N TRP A 137 -1.07 4.62 8.38
CA TRP A 137 -0.62 3.24 8.49
C TRP A 137 -0.88 2.71 9.90
N LEU A 138 -1.81 1.76 10.01
CA LEU A 138 -2.16 1.10 11.27
C LEU A 138 -1.39 -0.21 11.41
N ALA A 139 -0.59 -0.32 12.46
CA ALA A 139 0.03 -1.57 12.86
C ALA A 139 -1.05 -2.53 13.39
N LEU A 140 -1.39 -3.58 12.63
CA LEU A 140 -2.31 -4.62 13.11
C LEU A 140 -1.63 -5.66 14.00
N GLU A 141 -0.32 -5.70 13.93
CA GLU A 141 0.61 -6.54 14.68
C GLU A 141 1.83 -5.70 15.05
N ASP A 142 2.66 -6.19 15.98
CA ASP A 142 3.93 -5.53 16.28
C ASP A 142 4.80 -5.51 15.01
N ALA A 143 5.20 -4.33 14.58
CA ALA A 143 6.10 -4.11 13.46
C ALA A 143 7.48 -3.70 14.00
N THR A 144 8.47 -4.50 13.64
CA THR A 144 9.86 -4.42 14.08
C THR A 144 10.78 -4.53 12.87
N THR A 145 12.04 -4.19 13.07
CA THR A 145 13.08 -4.39 12.06
C THR A 145 13.21 -5.86 11.61
N ALA A 146 12.80 -6.82 12.44
CA ALA A 146 12.85 -8.25 12.14
C ALA A 146 11.66 -8.78 11.31
N ASN A 147 10.54 -8.06 11.25
CA ASN A 147 9.33 -8.51 10.55
C ASN A 147 8.74 -7.44 9.61
N GLY A 148 9.59 -6.53 9.12
CA GLY A 148 9.24 -5.59 8.06
C GLY A 148 8.51 -4.34 8.53
N CYS A 149 9.00 -3.69 9.60
CA CYS A 149 8.60 -2.32 9.89
C CYS A 149 8.93 -1.37 8.74
N MET A 150 8.27 -0.21 8.72
CA MET A 150 8.55 0.83 7.72
C MET A 150 9.91 1.48 8.00
N TRP A 151 10.51 2.01 6.95
CA TRP A 151 11.72 2.83 7.03
C TRP A 151 11.48 4.13 6.26
N ALA A 152 11.96 5.26 6.77
CA ALA A 152 11.82 6.54 6.08
C ALA A 152 13.07 7.39 6.21
N ILE A 153 13.26 8.32 5.27
CA ILE A 153 14.32 9.33 5.34
C ILE A 153 13.76 10.56 6.08
N PRO A 154 14.22 10.88 7.30
CA PRO A 154 13.71 12.00 8.07
C PRO A 154 13.82 13.32 7.29
N GLY A 155 12.75 14.12 7.30
CA GLY A 155 12.73 15.44 6.64
C GLY A 155 12.59 15.43 5.11
N SER A 156 12.69 14.27 4.45
CA SER A 156 12.63 14.16 2.98
C SER A 156 11.36 14.75 2.34
N HIS A 157 10.24 14.75 3.07
CA HIS A 157 8.98 15.38 2.66
C HIS A 157 9.06 16.89 2.36
N ARG A 158 10.16 17.56 2.76
CA ARG A 158 10.38 18.99 2.50
C ARG A 158 11.05 19.26 1.14
N ASN A 159 11.54 18.21 0.48
CA ASN A 159 12.31 18.32 -0.76
C ASN A 159 11.42 18.31 -2.01
N GLY A 160 10.10 18.17 -1.83
CA GLY A 160 9.13 18.07 -2.92
C GLY A 160 9.07 16.67 -3.55
N LEU A 161 8.17 16.54 -4.52
CA LEU A 161 7.94 15.30 -5.25
C LEU A 161 8.98 15.11 -6.35
N VAL A 162 9.64 13.95 -6.39
CA VAL A 162 10.77 13.69 -7.31
C VAL A 162 10.35 13.05 -8.64
N ARG A 163 9.18 12.39 -8.67
CA ARG A 163 8.62 11.72 -9.85
C ARG A 163 7.12 11.47 -9.68
N ARG A 164 6.40 11.36 -10.79
CA ARG A 164 4.97 11.06 -10.88
C ARG A 164 4.72 9.91 -11.85
N LEU A 165 3.81 9.02 -11.46
CA LEU A 165 3.18 8.07 -12.35
C LEU A 165 2.14 8.82 -13.19
N ILE A 166 2.33 8.86 -14.50
CA ILE A 166 1.47 9.53 -15.44
C ILE A 166 0.90 8.54 -16.46
N ARG A 167 -0.31 8.84 -16.94
CA ARG A 167 -0.94 8.09 -18.03
C ARG A 167 -0.62 8.79 -19.34
N GLY A 168 0.19 8.14 -20.18
CA GLY A 168 0.44 8.56 -21.56
C GLY A 168 -0.27 7.65 -22.57
N GLU A 169 -0.01 7.88 -23.86
CA GLU A 169 -0.59 7.10 -24.96
C GLU A 169 -0.21 5.62 -24.91
N GLN A 170 0.99 5.30 -24.42
CA GLN A 170 1.50 3.94 -24.28
C GLN A 170 1.18 3.30 -22.92
N GLY A 171 0.36 3.96 -22.09
CA GLY A 171 -0.02 3.51 -20.76
C GLY A 171 0.68 4.25 -19.63
N LEU A 172 0.73 3.59 -18.47
CA LEU A 172 1.33 4.14 -17.25
C LEU A 172 2.86 4.13 -17.33
N HIS A 173 3.47 5.28 -17.03
CA HIS A 173 4.92 5.40 -16.90
C HIS A 173 5.26 6.52 -15.91
N PHE A 174 6.48 6.49 -15.37
CA PHE A 174 6.95 7.61 -14.56
C PHE A 174 7.58 8.69 -15.44
N ASP A 175 7.31 9.95 -15.13
CA ASP A 175 7.85 11.12 -15.84
C ASP A 175 9.36 11.33 -15.60
N GLN A 176 9.91 10.73 -14.55
CA GLN A 176 11.31 10.76 -14.17
C GLN A 176 11.76 9.37 -13.70
N SER A 177 13.07 9.12 -13.78
CA SER A 177 13.68 7.90 -13.24
C SER A 177 13.59 7.84 -11.71
N SER A 178 13.71 6.65 -11.13
CA SER A 178 13.81 6.52 -9.68
C SER A 178 15.12 7.13 -9.19
N PRO A 179 15.09 8.00 -8.17
CA PRO A 179 16.30 8.39 -7.47
C PRO A 179 16.93 7.18 -6.76
N SER A 180 18.24 7.23 -6.58
CA SER A 180 18.95 6.36 -5.65
C SER A 180 18.96 7.00 -4.27
N TYR A 181 18.86 6.18 -3.23
CA TYR A 181 18.92 6.63 -1.84
C TYR A 181 19.93 5.75 -1.10
N GLU A 182 20.74 6.38 -0.24
CA GLU A 182 21.67 5.63 0.59
C GLU A 182 20.91 4.90 1.70
N GLN A 183 21.24 3.63 1.94
CA GLN A 183 20.56 2.84 2.96
C GLN A 183 20.74 3.44 4.36
N SER A 184 21.86 4.13 4.61
CA SER A 184 22.16 4.83 5.86
C SER A 184 21.24 6.01 6.15
N ASP A 185 20.55 6.55 5.15
CA ASP A 185 19.64 7.69 5.33
C ASP A 185 18.29 7.27 5.93
N PHE A 186 17.98 5.97 5.87
CA PHE A 186 16.71 5.43 6.35
C PHE A 186 16.75 5.12 7.85
N VAL A 187 15.71 5.58 8.55
CA VAL A 187 15.47 5.26 9.96
C VAL A 187 14.25 4.36 10.07
N ALA A 188 14.37 3.30 10.87
CA ALA A 188 13.29 2.36 11.16
C ALA A 188 12.17 3.02 11.96
N ILE A 189 10.93 2.70 11.60
CA ILE A 189 9.71 3.12 12.28
C ILE A 189 9.04 1.86 12.85
N GLU A 190 9.56 1.38 13.98
CA GLU A 190 8.94 0.30 14.73
C GLU A 190 7.66 0.78 15.42
N ALA A 191 6.64 -0.09 15.46
CA ALA A 191 5.32 0.25 15.94
C ALA A 191 4.69 -0.95 16.63
N LYS A 192 4.05 -0.74 17.79
CA LYS A 192 3.30 -1.79 18.47
C LYS A 192 1.94 -1.98 17.82
N ALA A 193 1.36 -3.18 17.94
CA ALA A 193 0.00 -3.43 17.49
C ALA A 193 -0.97 -2.37 18.05
N GLY A 194 -1.75 -1.76 17.17
CA GLY A 194 -2.66 -0.66 17.47
C GLY A 194 -2.09 0.75 17.29
N SER A 195 -0.78 0.90 17.06
CA SER A 195 -0.16 2.19 16.74
C SER A 195 -0.56 2.66 15.33
N LEU A 196 -0.81 3.97 15.20
CA LEU A 196 -1.07 4.63 13.93
C LEU A 196 0.10 5.54 13.58
N VAL A 197 0.73 5.30 12.43
CA VAL A 197 1.79 6.13 11.86
C VAL A 197 1.20 7.00 10.76
N LEU A 198 1.41 8.31 10.85
CA LEU A 198 0.99 9.27 9.83
C LEU A 198 2.15 9.55 8.87
N ILE A 199 1.86 9.50 7.58
CA ILE A 199 2.86 9.58 6.50
C ILE A 199 2.49 10.78 5.63
N HIS A 200 3.39 11.76 5.53
CA HIS A 200 3.23 12.83 4.56
C HIS A 200 3.41 12.27 3.15
N GLY A 201 2.58 12.68 2.17
CA GLY A 201 2.61 12.09 0.83
C GLY A 201 3.94 12.24 0.08
N ASP A 202 4.76 13.24 0.43
CA ASP A 202 6.13 13.43 -0.10
C ASP A 202 7.22 12.77 0.76
N LEU A 203 6.90 12.07 1.85
CA LEU A 203 7.92 11.40 2.65
C LEU A 203 8.49 10.21 1.87
N VAL A 204 9.81 10.20 1.66
CA VAL A 204 10.48 9.04 1.09
C VAL A 204 10.49 7.93 2.13
N HIS A 205 9.81 6.84 1.80
CA HIS A 205 9.70 5.68 2.67
C HIS A 205 9.71 4.36 1.89
N ARG A 206 10.06 3.29 2.60
CA ARG A 206 10.20 1.91 2.08
C ARG A 206 9.76 0.91 3.13
N ARG A 207 9.64 -0.35 2.75
CA ARG A 207 9.32 -1.42 3.71
C ARG A 207 9.81 -2.80 3.29
#